data_AF-A0A8B8A7E3-F1
#
_entry.id   AF-A0A8B8A7E3-F1
#
_cell.length_a   1.000
_cell.length_b   1.000
_cell.length_c   1.000
_cell.angle_alpha   90.00
_cell.angle_beta   90.00
_cell.angle_gamma   90.00
#
_symmetry.space_group_name_H-M   'P 1'
#
loop_
_entity.id
_entity.type
_entity.pdbx_description
1 polymer ?
#
loop_
_entity_poly.entity_id
_entity_poly.type
_entity_poly.pdbx_seq_one_letter_code
_entity_poly.pdbx_strand_id
1 'polypeptide(L)'
;MDNGSCRKNCGNIKHNCVFIQYHCVMNTWRNKTIEVCAQSENIVGNVCAEYNIGGARIQRNGNGVHCDSCPISYNSTKSFKYQECYLKVRTTLSTKLQVTTNSLDIDFTTHRENLGTVNVTSNIEHSSSNIEEGDVNTITIFAVCVVICLLLFILLSLKMRSTIWTTPSGIFRKALPASENDSLKQTLETEV
;
A
#
# COMPACT_ATOMS: atom_id res chain seq x y z
N MET A 1 -5.71 -2.07 27.34
CA MET A 1 -4.76 -2.72 26.43
C MET A 1 -5.53 -3.27 25.24
N ASP A 2 -5.23 -2.80 24.03
CA ASP A 2 -5.94 -3.22 22.80
C ASP A 2 -5.35 -4.54 22.28
N ASN A 3 -6.18 -5.60 22.27
CA ASN A 3 -5.78 -7.00 22.02
C ASN A 3 -5.25 -7.27 20.59
N GLY A 4 -5.34 -6.30 19.67
CA GLY A 4 -4.84 -6.41 18.29
C GLY A 4 -3.32 -6.26 18.15
N SER A 5 -2.70 -5.39 18.97
CA SER A 5 -1.25 -5.13 18.93
C SER A 5 -0.41 -6.37 19.26
N CYS A 6 -0.94 -7.24 20.12
CA CYS A 6 -0.26 -8.47 20.55
C CYS A 6 -0.29 -9.58 19.48
N ARG A 7 -1.23 -9.57 18.52
CA ARG A 7 -1.38 -10.67 17.55
C ARG A 7 -0.37 -10.62 16.41
N LYS A 8 0.02 -9.42 15.96
CA LYS A 8 1.10 -9.27 14.96
C LYS A 8 2.48 -9.02 15.55
N ASN A 9 2.57 -8.94 16.88
CA ASN A 9 3.82 -8.82 17.63
C ASN A 9 4.74 -7.70 17.10
N CYS A 10 4.14 -6.55 16.76
CA CYS A 10 4.88 -5.42 16.19
C CYS A 10 5.99 -4.91 17.11
N GLY A 11 5.86 -5.12 18.43
CA GLY A 11 6.89 -4.75 19.41
C GLY A 11 8.20 -5.56 19.30
N ASN A 12 8.19 -6.74 18.67
CA ASN A 12 9.38 -7.59 18.54
C ASN A 12 10.16 -7.37 17.24
N ILE A 13 9.66 -6.55 16.31
CA ILE A 13 10.38 -6.27 15.08
C ILE A 13 11.42 -5.19 15.39
N LYS A 14 12.70 -5.53 15.25
CA LYS A 14 13.81 -4.59 15.47
C LYS A 14 13.88 -3.61 14.30
N HIS A 15 13.64 -2.34 14.55
CA HIS A 15 13.81 -1.26 13.58
C HIS A 15 14.83 -0.23 14.10
N ASN A 16 15.68 0.29 13.22
CA ASN A 16 16.55 1.42 13.55
C ASN A 16 15.68 2.67 13.74
N CYS A 17 15.53 3.11 14.99
CA CYS A 17 14.97 4.41 15.40
C CYS A 17 13.49 4.72 15.11
N VAL A 18 12.67 3.76 14.63
CA VAL A 18 11.24 4.01 14.35
C VAL A 18 10.35 3.08 15.18
N PHE A 19 9.48 3.68 15.99
CA PHE A 19 8.44 2.94 16.71
C PHE A 19 7.31 2.57 15.75
N ILE A 20 7.18 1.27 15.49
CA ILE A 20 6.07 0.72 14.72
C ILE A 20 4.99 0.19 15.66
N GLN A 21 3.74 0.36 15.25
CA GLN A 21 2.58 -0.11 15.99
C GLN A 21 1.67 -0.88 15.05
N TYR A 22 0.82 -1.71 15.65
CA TYR A 22 -0.18 -2.43 14.89
C TYR A 22 -1.27 -1.48 14.38
N HIS A 23 -1.62 -1.65 13.12
CA HIS A 23 -2.74 -0.98 12.49
C HIS A 23 -3.59 -2.01 11.74
N CYS A 24 -4.90 -1.87 11.84
CA CYS A 24 -5.87 -2.51 10.95
C CYS A 24 -6.64 -1.38 10.27
N VAL A 25 -6.46 -1.18 8.97
CA VAL A 25 -7.04 -0.06 8.21
C VAL A 25 -7.47 -0.55 6.83
N MET A 26 -8.29 0.21 6.09
CA MET A 26 -8.58 -0.15 4.69
C MET A 26 -7.38 0.12 3.78
N ASN A 27 -7.31 -0.54 2.62
CA ASN A 27 -6.41 -0.12 1.55
C ASN A 27 -6.95 1.10 0.79
N THR A 28 -6.09 1.70 -0.04
CA THR A 28 -6.45 2.85 -0.90
C THR A 28 -7.68 2.59 -1.79
N TRP A 29 -7.88 1.35 -2.27
CA TRP A 29 -9.04 0.98 -3.10
C TRP A 29 -10.31 0.67 -2.31
N ARG A 30 -10.26 0.69 -0.97
CA ARG A 30 -11.39 0.44 -0.08
C ARG A 30 -12.08 -0.91 -0.34
N ASN A 31 -11.34 -1.91 -0.79
CA ASN A 31 -11.89 -3.24 -1.08
C ASN A 31 -11.35 -4.33 -0.15
N LYS A 32 -10.33 -4.01 0.64
CA LYS A 32 -9.75 -4.92 1.63
C LYS A 32 -9.33 -4.15 2.88
N THR A 33 -9.35 -4.85 4.01
CA THR A 33 -8.73 -4.42 5.25
C THR A 33 -7.33 -5.00 5.34
N ILE A 34 -6.39 -4.18 5.76
CA ILE A 34 -4.95 -4.46 5.81
C ILE A 34 -4.51 -4.35 7.26
N GLU A 35 -3.94 -5.44 7.76
CA GLU A 35 -3.29 -5.50 9.06
C GLU A 35 -1.78 -5.40 8.89
N VAL A 36 -1.16 -4.36 9.44
CA VAL A 36 0.27 -4.08 9.27
C VAL A 36 0.90 -3.55 10.55
N CYS A 37 2.21 -3.72 10.67
CA CYS A 37 3.03 -2.97 11.61
C CYS A 37 3.59 -1.76 10.86
N ALA A 38 3.25 -0.55 11.30
CA ALA A 38 3.65 0.68 10.61
C ALA A 38 3.84 1.81 11.62
N GLN A 39 4.47 2.89 11.18
CA GLN A 39 4.54 4.11 11.98
C GLN A 39 3.13 4.68 12.19
N SER A 40 2.88 5.13 13.41
CA SER A 40 1.61 5.75 13.74
C SER A 40 1.57 7.19 13.28
N GLU A 41 0.56 7.49 12.47
CA GLU A 41 0.27 8.82 11.97
C GLU A 41 -0.91 9.47 12.70
N ASN A 42 -0.93 10.81 12.70
CA ASN A 42 -2.10 11.57 13.11
C ASN A 42 -3.00 11.83 11.89
N ILE A 43 -4.22 11.31 11.93
CA ILE A 43 -5.20 11.39 10.85
C ILE A 43 -6.10 12.59 11.07
N VAL A 44 -6.16 13.49 10.10
CA VAL A 44 -6.86 14.78 10.21
C VAL A 44 -7.98 14.90 9.17
N GLY A 45 -9.11 15.45 9.58
CA GLY A 45 -10.23 15.88 8.74
C GLY A 45 -11.49 15.01 8.82
N ASN A 46 -11.77 14.36 9.95
CA ASN A 46 -12.93 13.46 10.11
C ASN A 46 -13.00 12.40 9.00
N VAL A 47 -11.87 11.76 8.70
CA VAL A 47 -11.80 10.74 7.65
C VAL A 47 -11.13 9.47 8.15
N CYS A 48 -11.45 8.39 7.47
CA CYS A 48 -10.84 7.09 7.70
C CYS A 48 -9.35 7.12 7.35
N ALA A 49 -8.57 6.37 8.12
CA ALA A 49 -7.19 6.06 7.79
C ALA A 49 -7.14 4.98 6.70
N GLU A 50 -6.13 5.03 5.84
CA GLU A 50 -5.82 3.98 4.89
C GLU A 50 -4.37 3.54 5.00
N TYR A 51 -4.09 2.32 4.57
CA TYR A 51 -2.75 1.90 4.22
C TYR A 51 -2.52 2.13 2.73
N ASN A 52 -1.59 3.05 2.42
CA ASN A 52 -1.13 3.29 1.07
C ASN A 52 -0.06 2.27 0.72
N ILE A 53 -0.40 1.32 -0.15
CA ILE A 53 0.52 0.26 -0.57
C ILE A 53 1.72 0.84 -1.32
N GLY A 54 1.52 1.83 -2.21
CA GLY A 54 2.60 2.45 -2.97
C GLY A 54 3.58 3.24 -2.10
N GLY A 55 3.08 3.84 -1.01
CA GLY A 55 3.91 4.55 -0.03
C GLY A 55 4.32 3.72 1.18
N ALA A 56 3.91 2.45 1.24
CA ALA A 56 4.10 1.53 2.37
C ALA A 56 3.78 2.12 3.76
N ARG A 57 2.79 3.02 3.86
CA ARG A 57 2.53 3.81 5.07
C ARG A 57 1.05 3.95 5.39
N ILE A 58 0.77 4.20 6.66
CA ILE A 58 -0.53 4.68 7.11
C ILE A 58 -0.68 6.15 6.71
N GLN A 59 -1.85 6.56 6.25
CA GLN A 59 -2.13 7.96 5.94
C GLN A 59 -3.63 8.26 6.02
N ARG A 60 -3.97 9.54 5.92
CA ARG A 60 -5.33 10.00 5.62
C ARG A 60 -5.81 9.36 4.30
N ASN A 61 -7.05 8.86 4.25
CA ASN A 61 -7.61 8.38 2.99
C ASN A 61 -7.66 9.52 1.95
N GLY A 62 -6.96 9.32 0.82
CA GLY A 62 -6.78 10.34 -0.22
C GLY A 62 -8.07 10.71 -0.96
N ASN A 63 -9.04 9.80 -0.98
CA ASN A 63 -10.37 10.01 -1.58
C ASN A 63 -11.37 10.64 -0.59
N GLY A 64 -10.92 11.01 0.62
CA GLY A 64 -11.75 11.75 1.58
C GLY A 64 -12.90 10.92 2.18
N VAL A 65 -12.69 9.62 2.42
CA VAL A 65 -13.71 8.78 3.05
C VAL A 65 -14.04 9.29 4.45
N HIS A 66 -15.17 9.99 4.57
CA HIS A 66 -15.61 10.60 5.82
C HIS A 66 -16.00 9.55 6.86
N CYS A 67 -15.74 9.84 8.13
CA CYS A 67 -16.29 9.14 9.28
C CYS A 67 -16.99 10.15 10.20
N ASP A 68 -18.21 9.82 10.59
CA ASP A 68 -19.07 10.66 11.43
C ASP A 68 -18.71 10.46 12.91
N SER A 69 -18.31 9.24 13.30
CA SER A 69 -17.97 8.93 14.69
C SER A 69 -16.52 9.26 15.05
N CYS A 70 -15.68 9.54 14.05
CA CYS A 70 -14.28 9.87 14.28
C CYS A 70 -14.11 11.37 14.54
N PRO A 71 -13.18 11.77 15.43
CA PRO A 71 -12.91 13.18 15.68
C PRO A 71 -12.16 13.82 14.51
N ILE A 72 -12.08 15.16 14.51
CA ILE A 72 -11.34 15.94 13.51
C ILE A 72 -9.88 15.45 13.39
N SER A 73 -9.26 15.04 14.51
CA SER A 73 -7.90 14.52 14.53
C SER A 73 -7.80 13.31 15.45
N TYR A 74 -7.17 12.23 15.00
CA TYR A 74 -6.90 11.06 15.86
C TYR A 74 -5.62 10.32 15.47
N ASN A 75 -5.00 9.67 16.46
CA ASN A 75 -3.89 8.77 16.21
C ASN A 75 -4.39 7.49 15.51
N SER A 76 -3.78 7.14 14.39
CA SER A 76 -4.12 5.99 13.54
C SER A 76 -4.09 4.62 14.24
N THR A 77 -3.46 4.48 15.41
CA THR A 77 -3.58 3.26 16.23
C THR A 77 -5.01 3.03 16.71
N LYS A 78 -5.82 4.10 16.77
CA LYS A 78 -7.24 4.08 17.16
C LYS A 78 -8.19 3.91 15.97
N SER A 79 -7.70 3.76 14.73
CA SER A 79 -8.54 3.64 13.54
C SER A 79 -9.58 2.53 13.64
N PHE A 80 -9.23 1.41 14.29
CA PHE A 80 -10.12 0.26 14.48
C PHE A 80 -11.39 0.58 15.28
N LYS A 81 -11.44 1.72 15.99
CA LYS A 81 -12.61 2.14 16.76
C LYS A 81 -13.74 2.66 15.85
N TYR A 82 -13.42 3.11 14.65
CA TYR A 82 -14.39 3.72 13.72
C TYR A 82 -14.89 2.66 12.73
N GLN A 83 -15.84 1.84 13.18
CA GLN A 83 -16.27 0.65 12.44
C GLN A 83 -16.91 0.96 11.08
N GLU A 84 -17.54 2.13 10.93
CA GLU A 84 -18.10 2.61 9.65
C GLU A 84 -17.08 2.63 8.50
N CYS A 85 -15.81 2.85 8.80
CA CYS A 85 -14.73 2.80 7.82
C CYS A 85 -14.66 1.41 7.16
N TYR A 86 -14.80 0.34 7.94
CA TYR A 86 -14.72 -1.04 7.44
C TYR A 86 -16.03 -1.53 6.82
N LEU A 87 -17.18 -0.97 7.24
CA LEU A 87 -18.46 -1.23 6.56
C LEU A 87 -18.41 -0.76 5.10
N LYS A 88 -17.83 0.42 4.85
CA LYS A 88 -17.65 0.94 3.47
C LYS A 88 -16.79 0.03 2.59
N VAL A 89 -15.84 -0.69 3.20
CA VAL A 89 -15.04 -1.71 2.50
C VAL A 89 -15.91 -2.90 2.10
N ARG A 90 -16.75 -3.40 3.02
CA ARG A 90 -17.68 -4.50 2.75
C ARG A 90 -18.69 -4.14 1.66
N THR A 91 -19.26 -2.93 1.71
CA THR A 91 -20.19 -2.47 0.67
C THR A 91 -19.52 -2.47 -0.70
N THR A 92 -18.28 -1.99 -0.81
CA THR A 92 -17.54 -2.01 -2.08
C THR A 92 -17.33 -3.45 -2.60
N LEU A 93 -17.05 -4.39 -1.70
CA LEU A 93 -16.94 -5.81 -2.04
C LEU A 93 -18.29 -6.38 -2.51
N SER A 94 -19.39 -6.08 -1.80
CA SER A 94 -20.74 -6.51 -2.17
C SER A 94 -21.17 -5.91 -3.51
N THR A 95 -20.94 -4.63 -3.77
CA THR A 95 -21.24 -4.01 -5.07
C THR A 95 -20.44 -4.69 -6.18
N LYS A 96 -19.15 -5.00 -5.95
CA LYS A 96 -18.34 -5.74 -6.93
C LYS A 96 -18.85 -7.16 -7.16
N LEU A 97 -19.36 -7.83 -6.11
CA LEU A 97 -19.94 -9.17 -6.21
C LEU A 97 -21.31 -9.17 -6.90
N GLN A 98 -22.12 -8.13 -6.66
CA GLN A 98 -23.42 -7.92 -7.30
C GLN A 98 -23.30 -7.59 -8.79
N VAL A 99 -22.16 -7.02 -9.24
CA VAL A 99 -21.86 -6.87 -10.68
C VAL A 99 -21.68 -8.23 -11.39
N THR A 100 -21.60 -9.34 -10.66
CA THR A 100 -21.56 -10.70 -11.27
C THR A 100 -22.77 -11.59 -10.92
N THR A 101 -23.74 -11.13 -10.14
CA THR A 101 -24.92 -11.96 -9.83
C THR A 101 -26.17 -11.09 -9.75
N ASN A 102 -26.96 -11.13 -10.82
CA ASN A 102 -28.32 -10.61 -10.78
C ASN A 102 -29.12 -11.38 -9.72
N SER A 103 -29.73 -10.60 -8.81
CA SER A 103 -30.88 -10.94 -7.96
C SER A 103 -30.74 -12.12 -7.01
N LEU A 104 -30.34 -11.83 -5.76
CA LEU A 104 -31.07 -12.31 -4.58
C LEU A 104 -31.14 -11.16 -3.58
N ASP A 105 -32.35 -10.64 -3.41
CA ASP A 105 -32.70 -9.60 -2.45
C ASP A 105 -32.77 -10.27 -1.07
N ILE A 106 -31.85 -9.92 -0.17
CA ILE A 106 -31.96 -10.28 1.24
C ILE A 106 -31.93 -8.97 2.02
N ASP A 107 -33.14 -8.48 2.28
CA ASP A 107 -33.42 -7.50 3.32
C ASP A 107 -33.02 -8.10 4.67
N PHE A 108 -32.13 -7.43 5.40
CA PHE A 108 -31.80 -7.81 6.77
C PHE A 108 -32.01 -6.59 7.67
N THR A 109 -33.25 -6.48 8.14
CA THR A 109 -33.62 -5.60 9.24
C THR A 109 -33.02 -6.10 10.56
N THR A 110 -32.44 -5.15 11.27
CA THR A 110 -31.69 -5.28 12.51
C THR A 110 -32.50 -5.90 13.64
N HIS A 111 -32.18 -7.12 14.10
CA HIS A 111 -32.46 -7.54 15.48
C HIS A 111 -31.36 -8.46 16.05
N ARG A 112 -30.85 -8.05 17.21
CA ARG A 112 -29.81 -8.71 18.01
C ARG A 112 -30.46 -9.74 18.92
N GLU A 113 -30.35 -11.04 18.64
CA GLU A 113 -30.50 -12.10 19.64
C GLU A 113 -29.58 -13.31 19.37
N ASN A 114 -28.85 -13.70 20.42
CA ASN A 114 -28.17 -14.96 20.74
C ASN A 114 -27.64 -15.88 19.62
N LEU A 115 -26.30 -15.95 19.54
CA LEU A 115 -25.52 -16.94 18.79
C LEU A 115 -25.67 -18.34 19.43
N GLY A 116 -26.74 -19.04 19.06
CA GLY A 116 -26.80 -20.49 19.12
C GLY A 116 -25.84 -21.09 18.09
N THR A 117 -25.08 -22.09 18.52
CA THR A 117 -24.14 -22.88 17.72
C THR A 117 -24.77 -23.42 16.43
N VAL A 118 -24.36 -22.90 15.28
CA VAL A 118 -24.58 -23.54 13.98
C VAL A 118 -23.30 -24.29 13.61
N ASN A 119 -23.32 -25.61 13.78
CA ASN A 119 -22.31 -26.50 13.24
C ASN A 119 -22.45 -26.51 11.70
N VAL A 120 -21.64 -25.71 11.02
CA VAL A 120 -21.43 -25.88 9.57
C VAL A 120 -20.24 -26.82 9.40
N THR A 121 -20.52 -28.09 9.12
CA THR A 121 -19.55 -29.01 8.52
C THR A 121 -19.16 -28.47 7.15
N SER A 122 -18.03 -27.77 7.08
CA SER A 122 -17.36 -27.50 5.81
C SER A 122 -16.65 -28.79 5.39
N ASN A 123 -17.17 -29.44 4.35
CA ASN A 123 -16.39 -30.41 3.61
C ASN A 123 -15.18 -29.66 3.03
N ILE A 124 -14.00 -29.93 3.57
CA ILE A 124 -12.75 -29.46 2.99
C ILE A 124 -12.52 -30.31 1.73
N GLU A 125 -12.98 -29.82 0.59
CA GLU A 125 -12.41 -30.23 -0.69
C GLU A 125 -11.07 -29.51 -0.84
N HIS A 126 -10.01 -30.27 -0.58
CA HIS A 126 -8.66 -29.94 -0.97
C HIS A 126 -8.58 -29.98 -2.51
N SER A 127 -8.95 -28.88 -3.15
CA SER A 127 -8.74 -28.72 -4.59
C SER A 127 -7.27 -28.44 -4.85
N SER A 128 -6.55 -29.54 -5.04
CA SER A 128 -5.29 -29.61 -5.76
C SER A 128 -5.44 -28.84 -7.08
N SER A 129 -4.58 -27.85 -7.32
CA SER A 129 -4.55 -27.12 -8.58
C SER A 129 -4.13 -28.09 -9.70
N ASN A 130 -5.11 -28.64 -10.42
CA ASN A 130 -4.87 -29.20 -11.73
C ASN A 130 -4.66 -28.01 -12.67
N ILE A 131 -3.43 -27.91 -13.18
CA ILE A 131 -3.11 -27.07 -14.33
C ILE A 131 -3.83 -27.74 -15.51
N GLU A 132 -4.99 -27.19 -15.89
CA GLU A 132 -5.59 -27.50 -17.17
C GLU A 132 -5.08 -26.52 -18.23
N GLU A 133 -4.51 -27.16 -19.24
CA GLU A 133 -3.87 -26.66 -20.42
C GLU A 133 -4.90 -25.98 -21.34
N GLY A 134 -4.62 -24.75 -21.77
CA GLY A 134 -5.39 -24.11 -22.84
C GLY A 134 -5.59 -22.61 -22.69
N ASP A 135 -4.51 -21.82 -22.71
CA ASP A 135 -4.66 -20.43 -23.15
C ASP A 135 -3.39 -19.93 -23.85
N VAL A 136 -3.21 -20.38 -25.09
CA VAL A 136 -2.12 -19.94 -26.00
C VAL A 136 -2.14 -18.40 -26.18
N ASN A 137 -3.26 -17.75 -25.86
CA ASN A 137 -3.46 -16.32 -25.99
C ASN A 137 -2.81 -15.48 -24.86
N THR A 138 -2.66 -15.99 -23.64
CA THR A 138 -2.02 -15.20 -22.56
C THR A 138 -0.49 -15.20 -22.68
N ILE A 139 0.10 -16.33 -23.09
CA ILE A 139 1.55 -16.44 -23.31
C ILE A 139 1.97 -15.60 -24.52
N THR A 140 1.19 -15.62 -25.60
CA THR A 140 1.48 -14.82 -26.81
C THR A 140 1.40 -13.32 -26.53
N ILE A 141 0.40 -12.85 -25.78
CA ILE A 141 0.30 -11.43 -25.38
C ILE A 141 1.52 -11.01 -24.54
N PHE A 142 1.90 -11.82 -23.55
CA PHE A 142 3.07 -11.50 -22.70
C PHE A 142 4.36 -11.42 -23.53
N ALA A 143 4.57 -12.37 -24.45
CA ALA A 143 5.73 -12.37 -25.34
C ALA A 143 5.76 -11.12 -26.24
N VAL A 144 4.62 -10.73 -26.83
CA VAL A 144 4.50 -9.52 -27.66
C VAL A 144 4.80 -8.27 -26.83
N CYS A 145 4.25 -8.17 -25.61
CA CYS A 145 4.51 -7.03 -24.72
C CYS A 145 6.01 -6.91 -24.37
N VAL A 146 6.67 -8.02 -24.05
CA VAL A 146 8.11 -8.01 -23.74
C VAL A 146 8.93 -7.54 -24.94
N VAL A 147 8.63 -8.03 -26.14
CA VAL A 147 9.33 -7.62 -27.37
C VAL A 147 9.15 -6.12 -27.64
N ILE A 148 7.93 -5.60 -27.51
CA ILE A 148 7.64 -4.16 -27.70
C ILE A 148 8.41 -3.33 -26.67
N CYS A 149 8.41 -3.73 -25.39
CA CYS A 149 9.17 -3.02 -24.36
C CYS A 149 10.67 -2.99 -24.67
N LEU A 150 11.26 -4.11 -25.07
CA LEU A 150 12.68 -4.18 -25.44
C LEU A 150 13.01 -3.27 -26.63
N LEU A 151 12.15 -3.24 -27.67
CA LEU A 151 12.33 -2.36 -28.81
C LEU A 151 12.27 -0.88 -28.40
N LEU A 152 11.34 -0.50 -27.53
CA LEU A 152 11.25 0.86 -26.99
C LEU A 152 12.50 1.23 -26.17
N PHE A 153 12.98 0.34 -25.32
CA PHE A 153 14.23 0.56 -24.57
C PHE A 153 15.43 0.72 -25.51
N ILE A 154 15.54 -0.09 -26.56
CA ILE A 154 16.59 0.03 -27.57
C ILE A 154 16.48 1.37 -28.29
N LEU A 155 15.30 1.77 -28.77
CA LEU A 155 15.09 3.05 -29.46
C LEU A 155 15.40 4.24 -28.55
N LEU A 156 15.01 4.20 -27.27
CA LEU A 156 15.34 5.22 -26.28
C LEU A 156 16.85 5.26 -26.01
N SER A 157 17.52 4.11 -25.92
CA SER A 157 18.97 4.04 -25.73
C SER A 157 19.73 4.56 -26.96
N LEU A 158 19.24 4.29 -28.18
CA LEU A 158 19.81 4.81 -29.43
C LEU A 158 19.55 6.30 -29.58
N LYS A 159 18.37 6.78 -29.17
CA LYS A 159 18.04 8.21 -29.14
C LYS A 159 18.90 8.93 -28.11
N MET A 160 19.04 8.37 -26.91
CA MET A 160 19.90 8.89 -25.86
C MET A 160 21.37 8.92 -26.33
N ARG A 161 21.85 7.86 -26.97
CA ARG A 161 23.19 7.81 -27.57
C ARG A 161 23.32 8.88 -28.65
N SER A 162 22.38 8.98 -29.59
CA SER A 162 22.37 10.03 -30.63
C SER A 162 22.39 11.43 -30.03
N THR A 163 21.61 11.71 -28.99
CA THR A 163 21.57 13.01 -28.31
C THR A 163 22.88 13.33 -27.57
N ILE A 164 23.56 12.31 -27.03
CA ILE A 164 24.89 12.42 -26.42
C ILE A 164 25.95 12.81 -27.46
N TRP A 165 25.88 12.32 -28.71
CA TRP A 165 26.84 12.70 -29.76
C TRP A 165 26.49 14.00 -30.49
N THR A 166 25.24 14.48 -30.41
CA THR A 166 24.81 15.74 -31.06
C THR A 166 24.83 16.96 -30.14
N THR A 167 25.22 16.82 -28.88
CA THR A 167 25.37 17.96 -27.98
C THR A 167 26.82 18.46 -28.02
N PRO A 168 27.08 19.68 -28.53
CA PRO A 168 28.36 20.32 -28.34
C PRO A 168 28.56 20.56 -26.84
N SER A 169 29.76 20.25 -26.37
CA SER A 169 30.28 20.54 -25.04
C SER A 169 29.83 21.90 -24.50
N GLY A 170 29.02 21.88 -23.43
CA GLY A 170 28.70 23.07 -22.66
C GLY A 170 27.32 22.97 -22.02
N ILE A 171 27.25 22.50 -20.78
CA ILE A 171 26.31 22.83 -19.69
C ILE A 171 26.44 21.69 -18.65
N PHE A 172 27.55 21.67 -17.92
CA PHE A 172 27.62 21.08 -16.58
C PHE A 172 28.54 21.94 -15.71
N ARG A 173 28.12 23.19 -15.53
CA ARG A 173 28.49 23.98 -14.36
C ARG A 173 27.22 24.61 -13.81
N LYS A 174 26.53 23.88 -12.92
CA LYS A 174 25.72 24.49 -11.87
C LYS A 174 25.90 23.70 -10.57
N ALA A 175 26.68 24.34 -9.69
CA ALA A 175 26.64 24.30 -8.23
C ALA A 175 26.81 22.94 -7.52
N LEU A 176 28.07 22.64 -7.17
CA LEU A 176 28.38 21.98 -5.89
C LEU A 176 28.12 23.02 -4.77
N PRO A 177 27.35 22.72 -3.71
CA PRO A 177 27.30 23.59 -2.55
C PRO A 177 28.66 23.58 -1.85
N ALA A 178 29.24 24.77 -1.69
CA ALA A 178 30.41 25.00 -0.87
C ALA A 178 30.00 24.89 0.61
N SER A 179 30.28 23.76 1.24
CA SER A 179 30.54 23.71 2.66
C SER A 179 31.47 22.55 2.95
N GLU A 180 32.43 22.80 3.85
CA GLU A 180 33.27 21.80 4.50
C GLU A 180 34.48 21.34 3.67
N ASN A 181 35.56 22.12 3.72
CA ASN A 181 36.95 21.64 3.69
C ASN A 181 37.94 22.76 4.05
N ASP A 182 37.66 23.50 5.14
CA ASP A 182 38.62 24.47 5.72
C ASP A 182 39.29 23.95 7.01
N SER A 183 39.07 22.67 7.35
CA SER A 183 39.62 22.05 8.57
C SER A 183 40.84 21.15 8.32
N LEU A 184 41.33 21.06 7.09
CA LEU A 184 42.41 20.13 6.69
C LEU A 184 43.62 20.81 6.02
N LYS A 185 43.65 22.14 5.96
CA LYS A 185 44.78 22.90 5.39
C LYS A 185 45.66 23.61 6.44
N GLN A 186 45.38 23.45 7.73
CA GLN A 186 46.20 24.04 8.81
C GLN A 186 47.07 23.03 9.57
N THR A 187 47.19 21.78 9.09
CA THR A 187 47.97 20.73 9.78
C THR A 187 49.14 20.18 8.96
N LEU A 188 49.55 20.85 7.87
CA LEU A 188 50.60 20.34 6.96
C LEU A 188 51.68 21.37 6.56
N GLU A 189 51.78 22.51 7.26
CA GLU A 189 52.90 23.47 7.10
C GLU A 189 53.68 23.71 8.41
N THR A 190 53.60 22.77 9.36
CA THR A 190 54.47 22.77 10.55
C THR A 190 55.12 21.40 10.74
N GLU A 191 55.94 20.97 9.79
CA GLU A 191 57.10 20.13 10.06
C GLU A 191 58.00 20.03 8.81
N VAL A 192 59.27 20.44 8.99
CA VAL A 192 60.46 20.30 8.13
C VAL A 192 60.65 21.34 7.01
#